data_AF-A0A432Z4A3-F1
#
_entry.id   AF-A0A432Z4A3-F1
#
_cell.length_a   1.000
_cell.length_b   1.000
_cell.length_c   1.000
_cell.angle_alpha   90.00
_cell.angle_beta   90.00
_cell.angle_gamma   90.00
#
_symmetry.space_group_name_H-M   'P 1'
#
loop_
_entity.id
_entity.type
_entity.pdbx_description
1 polymer ?
#
loop_
_entity_poly.entity_id
_entity_poly.type
_entity_poly.pdbx_seq_one_letter_code
_entity_poly.pdbx_strand_id
1 'polypeptide(L)'
;MAFSVSDVKNIGELSGILVIPLICAACYTQFGWWAIRWDESIIGLMNSDMFLVSVGVKIAVFVLSVFVTTILYFIFNALSAPHKGLRLFLLLSLITYGVLGLGSSITELINAKSGELTIEENLYFNLAALVWGFDIFYSEPNTNKRVN
;
A
#
# COMPACT_ATOMS: atom_id res chain seq x y z
N MET A 1 -5.39 -15.86 -22.74
CA MET A 1 -4.58 -16.40 -21.63
C MET A 1 -5.54 -16.86 -20.55
N ALA A 2 -5.50 -18.13 -20.16
CA ALA A 2 -6.35 -18.65 -19.09
C ALA A 2 -5.67 -18.39 -17.75
N PHE A 3 -6.35 -17.68 -16.85
CA PHE A 3 -5.90 -17.41 -15.48
C PHE A 3 -5.87 -18.74 -14.72
N SER A 4 -4.71 -19.17 -14.24
CA SER A 4 -4.58 -20.43 -13.49
C SER A 4 -4.71 -20.18 -11.99
N VAL A 5 -5.16 -21.18 -11.24
CA VAL A 5 -5.27 -21.09 -9.76
C VAL A 5 -3.90 -20.87 -9.11
N SER A 6 -2.81 -21.32 -9.74
CA SER A 6 -1.44 -21.01 -9.32
C SER A 6 -1.09 -19.52 -9.43
N ASP A 7 -1.67 -18.80 -10.39
CA ASP A 7 -1.42 -17.36 -10.54
C ASP A 7 -2.03 -16.58 -9.37
N VAL A 8 -3.20 -17.00 -8.87
CA VAL A 8 -3.85 -16.40 -7.69
C VAL A 8 -2.98 -16.56 -6.44
N LYS A 9 -2.33 -17.71 -6.29
CA LYS A 9 -1.41 -17.98 -5.18
C LYS A 9 -0.18 -17.09 -5.23
N ASN A 10 0.45 -16.99 -6.41
CA ASN A 10 1.64 -16.15 -6.62
C ASN A 10 1.30 -14.66 -6.44
N ILE A 11 0.11 -14.23 -6.86
CA ILE A 11 -0.39 -12.87 -6.65
C ILE A 11 -0.61 -12.59 -5.16
N GLY A 12 -1.16 -13.55 -4.40
CA GLY A 12 -1.32 -13.44 -2.95
C GLY A 12 0.02 -13.28 -2.22
N GLU A 13 1.00 -14.13 -2.52
CA GLU A 13 2.33 -14.06 -1.89
C GLU A 13 3.08 -12.77 -2.25
N LEU A 14 3.02 -12.35 -3.52
CA LEU A 14 3.58 -11.09 -3.97
C LEU A 14 2.84 -9.90 -3.31
N SER A 15 1.53 -10.02 -3.11
CA SER A 15 0.73 -8.96 -2.53
C SER A 15 1.14 -8.68 -1.09
N GLY A 16 1.34 -9.70 -0.26
CA GLY A 16 1.81 -9.53 1.12
C GLY A 16 3.15 -8.79 1.24
N ILE A 17 4.05 -8.99 0.28
CA ILE A 17 5.34 -8.28 0.21
C ILE A 17 5.13 -6.81 -0.20
N LEU A 18 4.18 -6.54 -1.08
CA LEU A 18 3.96 -5.23 -1.68
C LEU A 18 3.05 -4.30 -0.85
N VAL A 19 2.25 -4.83 0.08
CA VAL A 19 1.32 -4.00 0.89
C VAL A 19 2.08 -2.86 1.58
N ILE A 20 3.11 -3.19 2.35
CA ILE A 20 3.83 -2.22 3.19
C ILE A 20 4.55 -1.17 2.32
N PRO A 21 5.35 -1.54 1.29
CA PRO A 21 5.96 -0.57 0.39
C PRO A 21 4.95 0.34 -0.31
N LEU A 22 3.79 -0.19 -0.73
CA LEU A 22 2.76 0.61 -1.39
C LEU A 22 2.05 1.56 -0.45
N ILE A 23 1.73 1.15 0.78
CA ILE A 23 1.20 2.06 1.81
C ILE A 23 2.22 3.17 2.08
N CYS A 24 3.51 2.83 2.21
CA CYS A 24 4.55 3.85 2.41
C CYS A 24 4.67 4.81 1.21
N ALA A 25 4.64 4.30 -0.01
CA ALA A 25 4.64 5.12 -1.23
C ALA A 25 3.40 6.03 -1.29
N ALA A 26 2.24 5.51 -0.90
CA ALA A 26 0.98 6.25 -0.86
C ALA A 26 1.02 7.38 0.18
N CYS A 27 1.46 7.09 1.40
CA CYS A 27 1.67 8.09 2.44
C CYS A 27 2.76 9.11 2.06
N TYR A 28 3.80 8.70 1.34
CA TYR A 28 4.87 9.58 0.90
C TYR A 28 4.44 10.51 -0.26
N THR A 29 3.69 10.01 -1.23
CA THR A 29 3.32 10.75 -2.44
C THR A 29 2.10 11.65 -2.25
N GLN A 30 1.09 11.21 -1.50
CA GLN A 30 -0.23 11.88 -1.48
C GLN A 30 -0.55 12.59 -0.17
N PHE A 31 -0.28 11.94 0.97
CA PHE A 31 -0.26 12.68 2.23
C PHE A 31 0.98 13.53 2.36
N GLY A 32 1.98 13.28 1.51
CA GLY A 32 3.23 13.98 1.51
C GLY A 32 3.83 13.86 2.89
N TRP A 33 4.53 12.79 3.23
CA TRP A 33 5.08 12.60 4.58
C TRP A 33 5.99 13.76 5.06
N TRP A 34 6.22 14.82 4.28
CA TRP A 34 6.45 16.19 4.75
C TRP A 34 5.37 16.78 5.72
N ALA A 35 4.18 16.18 5.84
CA ALA A 35 3.00 16.69 6.56
C ALA A 35 2.73 15.98 7.89
N ILE A 36 3.47 14.91 8.24
CA ILE A 36 3.87 14.83 9.64
C ILE A 36 4.56 16.17 9.88
N ARG A 37 4.11 16.94 10.87
CA ARG A 37 4.85 18.09 11.37
C ARG A 37 6.17 17.56 11.94
N TRP A 38 7.07 17.15 11.04
CA TRP A 38 8.45 16.92 11.35
C TRP A 38 8.92 18.23 11.93
N ASP A 39 9.72 18.11 12.96
CA ASP A 39 10.38 19.25 13.54
C ASP A 39 10.98 20.10 12.41
N GLU A 40 10.83 21.43 12.50
CA GLU A 40 11.31 22.35 11.46
C GLU A 40 12.79 22.11 11.12
N SER A 41 13.56 21.60 12.08
CA SER A 41 14.95 21.18 11.91
C SER A 41 15.13 20.03 10.91
N ILE A 42 14.25 19.02 10.94
CA ILE A 42 14.30 17.87 10.03
C ILE A 42 13.93 18.29 8.61
N ILE A 43 12.93 19.17 8.47
CA ILE A 43 12.53 19.73 7.18
C ILE A 43 13.68 20.57 6.61
N GLY A 44 14.33 21.39 7.44
CA GLY A 44 15.52 22.16 7.06
C GLY A 44 16.68 21.26 6.61
N LEU A 45 16.93 20.15 7.31
CA LEU A 45 17.94 19.16 6.95
C LEU A 45 17.62 18.45 5.62
N MET A 46 16.37 18.09 5.37
CA MET A 46 15.92 17.45 4.12
C MET A 46 16.05 18.38 2.91
N ASN A 47 15.92 19.69 3.10
CA ASN A 47 16.02 20.70 2.04
C ASN A 47 17.36 21.45 2.04
N SER A 48 18.36 20.94 2.77
CA SER A 48 19.68 21.56 2.82
C SER A 48 20.42 21.45 1.47
N ASP A 49 21.24 22.46 1.16
CA ASP A 49 22.07 22.50 -0.05
C ASP A 49 23.15 21.40 -0.07
N MET A 50 23.40 20.76 1.08
CA MET A 50 24.31 19.63 1.19
C MET A 50 23.63 18.34 0.71
N PHE A 51 23.84 18.00 -0.57
CA PHE A 51 23.23 16.84 -1.22
C PHE A 51 23.29 15.54 -0.38
N LEU A 52 24.45 15.20 0.17
CA LEU A 52 24.63 13.98 0.97
C LEU A 52 23.77 13.97 2.25
N VAL A 53 23.62 15.13 2.91
CA VAL A 53 22.83 15.28 4.13
C VAL A 53 21.34 15.20 3.79
N SER A 54 20.90 15.95 2.77
CA SER A 54 19.52 15.91 2.27
C SER A 54 19.07 14.49 1.91
N VAL A 55 19.89 13.76 1.13
CA VAL A 55 19.60 12.39 0.71
C VAL A 55 19.62 11.43 1.90
N GLY A 56 20.62 11.53 2.79
CA GLY A 56 20.73 10.69 3.98
C GLY A 56 19.51 10.82 4.90
N VAL A 57 19.02 12.03 5.12
CA VAL A 57 17.85 12.29 5.97
C VAL A 57 16.58 11.78 5.30
N LYS A 58 16.41 11.98 3.99
CA LYS A 58 15.27 11.41 3.23
C LYS A 58 15.22 9.88 3.33
N ILE A 59 16.37 9.20 3.21
CA ILE A 59 16.45 7.75 3.38
C ILE A 59 16.10 7.35 4.81
N ALA A 60 16.64 8.04 5.82
CA ALA A 60 16.35 7.74 7.22
C ALA A 60 14.85 7.90 7.55
N VAL A 61 14.23 8.97 7.06
CA VAL A 61 12.78 9.21 7.21
C VAL A 61 11.98 8.11 6.52
N PHE A 62 12.35 7.73 5.29
CA PHE A 62 11.68 6.64 4.57
C PHE A 62 11.77 5.31 5.32
N VAL A 63 12.95 4.94 5.82
CA VAL A 63 13.15 3.70 6.61
C VAL A 63 12.31 3.72 7.89
N LEU A 64 12.26 4.86 8.58
CA LEU A 64 11.44 5.03 9.77
C LEU A 64 9.94 4.90 9.46
N SER A 65 9.49 5.49 8.36
CA SER A 65 8.11 5.35 7.85
C SER A 65 7.75 3.90 7.55
N VAL A 66 8.66 3.16 6.88
CA VAL A 66 8.47 1.72 6.64
C VAL A 66 8.35 0.95 7.95
N PHE A 67 9.20 1.23 8.92
CA PHE A 67 9.18 0.57 10.23
C PHE A 67 7.86 0.81 10.97
N VAL A 68 7.42 2.08 11.06
CA VAL A 68 6.16 2.44 11.72
C VAL A 68 4.96 1.82 11.01
N THR A 69 4.93 1.89 9.68
CA THR A 69 3.84 1.30 8.86
C THR A 69 3.77 -0.21 9.06
N THR A 70 4.92 -0.89 9.12
CA THR A 70 5.00 -2.33 9.38
C THR A 70 4.38 -2.68 10.72
N ILE A 71 4.72 -1.94 11.79
CA ILE A 71 4.16 -2.18 13.12
C ILE A 71 2.64 -1.98 13.11
N LEU A 72 2.15 -0.87 12.55
CA LEU A 72 0.72 -0.57 12.46
C LEU A 72 -0.03 -1.65 11.67
N TYR A 73 0.55 -2.09 10.56
CA TYR A 73 0.02 -3.18 9.75
C TYR A 73 -0.20 -4.46 10.55
N PHE A 74 0.84 -4.91 11.27
CA PHE A 74 0.74 -6.10 12.11
C PHE A 74 -0.25 -5.94 13.25
N ILE A 75 -0.28 -4.79 13.92
CA ILE A 75 -1.25 -4.52 15.00
C ILE A 75 -2.67 -4.59 14.47
N PHE A 76 -2.96 -3.92 13.34
CA PHE A 76 -4.29 -3.89 12.76
C PHE A 76 -4.74 -5.28 12.29
N ASN A 77 -3.86 -6.04 11.65
CA ASN A 77 -4.15 -7.41 11.24
C ASN A 77 -4.34 -8.35 12.45
N ALA A 78 -3.56 -8.18 13.53
CA ALA A 78 -3.73 -8.95 14.76
C ALA A 78 -5.04 -8.63 15.49
N LEU A 79 -5.45 -7.36 15.50
CA LEU A 79 -6.71 -6.92 16.11
C LEU A 79 -7.93 -7.38 15.30
N SER A 80 -7.83 -7.42 13.97
CA SER A 80 -8.91 -7.89 13.10
C SER A 80 -8.97 -9.42 12.98
N ALA A 81 -7.86 -10.14 13.21
CA ALA A 81 -7.77 -11.59 13.15
C ALA A 81 -8.91 -12.37 13.86
N PRO A 82 -9.34 -11.99 15.09
CA PRO A 82 -10.38 -12.72 15.83
C PRO A 82 -11.78 -12.55 15.23
N HIS A 83 -12.00 -11.47 14.48
CA HIS A 83 -13.32 -11.05 14.01
C HIS A 83 -13.51 -11.38 12.53
N LYS A 84 -13.99 -12.59 12.23
CA LYS A 84 -14.22 -13.07 10.85
C LYS A 84 -15.09 -12.11 10.01
N GLY A 85 -16.17 -11.58 10.59
CA GLY A 85 -17.05 -10.64 9.89
C GLY A 85 -16.36 -9.32 9.53
N LEU A 86 -15.53 -8.80 10.44
CA LEU A 86 -14.75 -7.58 10.21
C LEU A 86 -13.70 -7.78 9.12
N ARG A 87 -13.00 -8.93 9.11
CA ARG A 87 -12.01 -9.25 8.06
C ARG A 87 -12.66 -9.39 6.69
N LEU A 88 -13.81 -10.06 6.61
CA LEU A 88 -14.52 -10.21 5.33
C LEU A 88 -15.03 -8.86 4.80
N PHE A 89 -15.53 -8.00 5.70
CA PHE A 89 -15.90 -6.62 5.35
C PHE A 89 -14.68 -5.81 4.87
N LEU A 90 -13.55 -5.89 5.58
CA LEU A 90 -12.30 -5.21 5.20
C LEU A 90 -11.80 -5.70 3.85
N LEU A 91 -11.74 -7.02 3.63
CA LEU A 91 -11.38 -7.65 2.37
C LEU A 91 -12.19 -7.09 1.21
N LEU A 92 -13.52 -7.15 1.30
CA LEU A 92 -14.41 -6.68 0.24
C LEU A 92 -14.28 -5.17 0.02
N SER A 93 -14.17 -4.39 1.09
CA SER A 93 -14.04 -2.93 1.01
C SER A 93 -12.72 -2.52 0.35
N LEU A 94 -11.61 -3.16 0.72
CA LEU A 94 -10.27 -2.90 0.18
C LEU A 94 -10.16 -3.28 -1.29
N ILE A 95 -10.67 -4.46 -1.67
CA ILE A 95 -10.71 -4.87 -3.08
C ILE A 95 -11.60 -3.93 -3.88
N THR A 96 -12.79 -3.57 -3.38
CA THR A 96 -13.73 -2.69 -4.08
C THR A 96 -13.12 -1.29 -4.28
N TYR A 97 -12.56 -0.71 -3.23
CA TYR A 97 -11.89 0.59 -3.31
C TYR A 97 -10.71 0.57 -4.30
N GLY A 98 -9.86 -0.47 -4.22
CA GLY A 98 -8.73 -0.61 -5.12
C GLY A 98 -9.12 -0.81 -6.59
N VAL A 99 -10.11 -1.66 -6.88
CA VAL A 99 -10.58 -1.93 -8.25
C VAL A 99 -11.26 -0.70 -8.85
N LEU A 100 -12.17 -0.04 -8.11
CA LEU A 100 -12.88 1.14 -8.59
C LEU A 100 -11.91 2.30 -8.85
N GLY A 101 -10.98 2.53 -7.93
CA GLY A 101 -9.99 3.59 -8.05
C GLY A 101 -8.92 3.34 -9.11
N LEU A 102 -8.63 2.08 -9.45
CA LEU A 102 -7.80 1.76 -10.63
C LEU A 102 -8.59 1.90 -11.94
N GLY A 103 -9.87 1.54 -11.93
CA GLY A 103 -10.74 1.66 -13.09
C GLY A 103 -10.91 3.10 -13.56
N SER A 104 -11.04 4.06 -12.62
CA SER A 104 -11.07 5.49 -12.93
C SER A 104 -9.76 5.96 -13.54
N SER A 105 -8.62 5.65 -12.91
CA SER A 105 -7.28 6.01 -13.39
C SER A 105 -6.97 5.46 -14.79
N ILE A 106 -7.38 4.22 -15.09
CA ILE A 106 -7.22 3.62 -16.43
C ILE A 106 -8.11 4.33 -17.45
N THR A 107 -9.32 4.72 -17.07
CA THR A 107 -10.25 5.43 -17.94
C THR A 107 -9.73 6.82 -18.30
N GLU A 108 -9.11 7.52 -17.34
CA GLU A 108 -8.40 8.78 -17.59
C GLU A 108 -7.19 8.59 -18.51
N LEU A 109 -6.40 7.54 -18.29
CA LEU A 109 -5.25 7.18 -19.14
C LEU A 109 -5.65 6.98 -20.61
N ILE A 110 -6.77 6.29 -20.83
CA ILE A 110 -7.29 5.99 -22.18
C ILE A 110 -7.88 7.24 -22.84
N ASN A 111 -8.45 8.16 -22.05
CA ASN A 111 -9.07 9.40 -22.54
C ASN A 111 -8.09 10.57 -22.66
N ALA A 112 -6.89 10.48 -22.07
CA ALA A 112 -5.85 11.51 -22.15
C ALA A 112 -5.26 11.59 -23.58
N LYS A 113 -5.84 12.46 -24.41
CA LYS A 113 -5.42 12.68 -25.81
C LYS A 113 -4.12 13.48 -25.98
N SER A 114 -3.48 13.94 -24.92
CA SER A 114 -2.26 14.75 -25.03
C SER A 114 -1.46 14.74 -23.72
N GLY A 115 -0.46 13.86 -23.64
CA GLY A 115 0.84 14.10 -23.00
C GLY A 115 0.95 14.36 -21.50
N GLU A 116 -0.12 14.75 -20.81
CA GLU A 116 -0.11 14.98 -19.37
C GLU A 116 -1.01 13.94 -18.70
N LEU A 117 -0.38 12.85 -18.25
CA LEU A 117 -0.98 12.01 -17.22
C LEU A 117 -1.06 12.84 -15.94
N THR A 118 -2.24 13.38 -15.64
CA THR A 118 -2.57 13.73 -14.26
C THR A 118 -2.75 12.40 -13.53
N ILE A 119 -1.68 11.90 -12.90
CA ILE A 119 -1.80 10.71 -12.03
C ILE A 119 -2.84 11.05 -10.98
N GLU A 120 -3.99 10.37 -11.04
CA GLU A 120 -5.12 10.55 -10.13
C GLU A 120 -4.61 10.55 -8.68
N GLU A 121 -5.05 11.52 -7.87
CA GLU A 121 -4.53 11.85 -6.52
C GLU A 121 -4.57 10.69 -5.51
N ASN A 122 -5.01 9.47 -5.90
CA ASN A 122 -5.16 8.30 -5.03
C ASN A 122 -4.60 6.98 -5.60
N LEU A 123 -3.87 6.98 -6.73
CA LEU A 123 -3.38 5.75 -7.39
C LEU A 123 -2.63 4.79 -6.46
N TYR A 124 -1.69 5.31 -5.65
CA TYR A 124 -0.92 4.46 -4.74
C TYR A 124 -1.76 3.92 -3.58
N PHE A 125 -2.78 4.64 -3.10
CA PHE A 125 -3.73 4.10 -2.12
C PHE A 125 -4.63 3.04 -2.73
N ASN A 126 -5.07 3.23 -3.97
CA ASN A 126 -5.89 2.24 -4.67
C ASN A 126 -5.12 0.93 -4.88
N LEU A 127 -3.84 1.03 -5.28
CA LEU A 127 -2.93 -0.12 -5.38
C LEU A 127 -2.67 -0.75 -4.01
N ALA A 128 -2.32 0.05 -2.99
CA ALA A 128 -2.07 -0.45 -1.64
C ALA A 128 -3.29 -1.18 -1.06
N ALA A 129 -4.49 -0.62 -1.26
CA ALA A 129 -5.74 -1.22 -0.80
C ALA A 129 -6.03 -2.53 -1.54
N LEU A 130 -5.86 -2.56 -2.86
CA LEU A 130 -6.07 -3.78 -3.64
C LEU A 130 -5.14 -4.91 -3.17
N VAL A 131 -3.86 -4.57 -3.01
CA VAL A 131 -2.81 -5.50 -2.60
C VAL A 131 -3.04 -5.98 -1.16
N TRP A 132 -3.48 -5.10 -0.25
CA TRP A 132 -3.85 -5.51 1.11
C TRP A 132 -5.10 -6.39 1.14
N GLY A 133 -6.10 -6.11 0.31
CA GLY A 133 -7.24 -7.00 0.13
C GLY A 133 -6.81 -8.42 -0.26
N PHE A 134 -5.90 -8.55 -1.24
CA PHE A 134 -5.36 -9.86 -1.63
C PHE A 134 -4.54 -10.53 -0.53
N ASP A 135 -3.78 -9.76 0.27
CA ASP A 135 -3.06 -10.33 1.41
C ASP A 135 -4.02 -10.88 2.47
N ILE A 136 -5.11 -10.17 2.78
CA ILE A 136 -6.12 -10.66 3.74
C ILE A 136 -6.78 -11.95 3.23
N PHE A 137 -7.10 -12.01 1.95
CA PHE A 137 -7.67 -13.19 1.30
C PHE A 137 -6.73 -14.40 1.38
N TYR A 138 -5.43 -14.19 1.14
CA TYR A 138 -4.44 -15.26 1.12
C TYR A 138 -3.96 -15.68 2.52
N SER A 139 -3.91 -14.73 3.45
CA SER A 139 -3.59 -14.95 4.87
C SER A 139 -4.72 -15.62 5.65
N GLU A 140 -5.87 -15.89 5.03
CA GLU A 140 -6.88 -16.74 5.63
C GLU A 140 -6.34 -18.17 5.67
N PRO A 141 -6.20 -18.79 6.85
CA PRO A 141 -5.72 -20.15 6.91
C PRO A 141 -6.73 -21.00 6.13
N ASN A 142 -6.24 -21.68 5.09
CA ASN A 142 -6.89 -22.87 4.57
C ASN A 142 -7.19 -23.77 5.78
N THR A 143 -8.42 -23.70 6.28
CA THR A 143 -8.95 -24.48 7.41
C THR A 143 -9.14 -25.94 7.05
N ASN A 144 -8.36 -26.45 6.08
CA ASN A 144 -8.26 -27.83 5.67
C ASN A 144 -6.80 -28.32 5.64
N LYS A 145 -5.98 -27.92 6.62
CA LYS A 145 -4.87 -28.74 7.11
C LYS A 145 -5.17 -29.30 8.51
N ARG A 146 -6.31 -29.98 8.61
CA ARG A 146 -6.41 -31.17 9.48
C ARG A 146 -6.51 -32.36 8.54
N VAL A 147 -5.36 -32.94 8.19
CA VAL A 147 -5.32 -34.32 7.71
C VAL A 147 -4.16 -35.00 8.42
N ASN A 148 -4.56 -35.85 9.37
CA ASN A 148 -3.88 -36.96 10.04
C ASN A 148 -2.57 -36.69 10.78
#